data_AF-A0A4R3VWI8-F1
#
_entry.id   AF-A0A4R3VWI8-F1
#
_cell.length_a   1.000
_cell.length_b   1.000
_cell.length_c   1.000
_cell.angle_alpha   90.00
_cell.angle_beta   90.00
_cell.angle_gamma   90.00
#
_symmetry.space_group_name_H-M   'P 1'
#
loop_
_entity.id
_entity.type
_entity.pdbx_description
1 polymer ?
#
loop_
_entity_poly.entity_id
_entity_poly.type
_entity_poly.pdbx_seq_one_letter_code
_entity_poly.pdbx_strand_id
1 'polypeptide(L)'
;MSVKNIQKVSGRLPIGDPYIMGAYHYDKYPEGNGKFGPKASLNGHQLGNDFNPDADWRMYHGKEIPGFPFHPHRGFEIITIADEGYADHFDSKGSKGRYGEGDVQLMSAGSGVLHGEMFPLIHEDKPNPLRLFQIWINLPAASKMTEPQYKMLWHEKIPVAQVSEGVNLKVILGEYNGVKSIEPLPYSWAKNPDNHVGVALIDLAPNTSYTLEAKSSTMRRFLFFYDGTTTVQ
;
A
#
# COMPACT_ATOMS: atom_id res chain seq x y z
N MET A 1 25.47 -7.19 -7.83
CA MET A 1 24.40 -7.97 -7.15
C MET A 1 23.22 -7.96 -8.12
N SER A 2 22.93 -9.06 -8.81
CA SER A 2 21.85 -9.11 -9.81
C SER A 2 20.50 -9.28 -9.14
N VAL A 3 19.47 -8.60 -9.64
CA VAL A 3 18.09 -8.83 -9.23
C VAL A 3 17.72 -10.26 -9.64
N LYS A 4 17.47 -11.14 -8.67
CA LYS A 4 17.38 -12.59 -8.93
C LYS A 4 15.99 -13.08 -9.34
N ASN A 5 14.96 -12.23 -9.25
CA ASN A 5 13.60 -12.59 -9.66
C ASN A 5 12.71 -11.34 -9.67
N ILE A 6 12.07 -11.01 -10.79
CA ILE A 6 11.03 -10.00 -10.88
C ILE A 6 9.78 -10.78 -11.31
N GLN A 7 8.92 -11.13 -10.37
CA GLN A 7 7.67 -11.83 -10.65
C GLN A 7 6.50 -10.88 -10.53
N LYS A 8 5.46 -11.12 -11.34
CA LYS A 8 4.19 -10.42 -11.16
C LYS A 8 3.62 -10.78 -9.79
N VAL A 9 3.39 -9.79 -8.95
CA VAL A 9 2.78 -10.02 -7.64
C VAL A 9 1.27 -10.23 -7.78
N SER A 10 0.74 -11.20 -7.04
CA SER A 10 -0.69 -11.56 -7.06
C SER A 10 -1.31 -11.64 -5.66
N GLY A 11 -0.56 -11.24 -4.62
CA GLY A 11 -0.98 -11.36 -3.23
C GLY A 11 0.14 -10.98 -2.28
N ARG A 12 0.60 -11.92 -1.46
CA ARG A 12 1.66 -11.67 -0.47
C ARG A 12 2.98 -11.26 -1.15
N LEU A 13 3.56 -10.17 -0.68
CA LEU A 13 4.84 -9.66 -1.14
C LEU A 13 5.98 -10.34 -0.35
N PRO A 14 6.94 -11.01 -1.01
CA PRO A 14 8.09 -11.59 -0.33
C PRO A 14 9.07 -10.48 0.10
N ILE A 15 8.90 -10.02 1.34
CA ILE A 15 9.74 -9.01 1.99
C ILE A 15 10.48 -9.59 3.20
N GLY A 16 11.36 -8.80 3.80
CA GLY A 16 12.07 -9.15 5.03
C GLY A 16 12.50 -7.90 5.81
N ASP A 17 13.23 -8.10 6.91
CA ASP A 17 13.52 -7.04 7.89
C ASP A 17 14.00 -5.72 7.26
N PRO A 18 13.52 -4.56 7.79
CA PRO A 18 12.61 -4.42 8.94
C PRO A 18 11.12 -4.59 8.59
N TYR A 19 10.79 -4.93 7.34
CA TYR A 19 9.41 -5.16 6.93
C TYR A 19 8.94 -6.55 7.33
N ILE A 20 7.73 -6.64 7.88
CA ILE A 20 7.22 -7.88 8.51
C ILE A 20 6.06 -8.51 7.74
N MET A 21 5.33 -7.72 6.95
CA MET A 21 4.28 -8.19 6.07
C MET A 21 4.13 -7.26 4.88
N GLY A 22 3.90 -7.84 3.71
CA GLY A 22 3.52 -7.09 2.53
C GLY A 22 2.41 -7.83 1.81
N ALA A 23 1.40 -7.10 1.37
CA ALA A 23 0.27 -7.62 0.63
C ALA A 23 -0.06 -6.69 -0.53
N TYR A 24 -0.50 -7.31 -1.63
CA TYR A 24 -1.02 -6.66 -2.82
C TYR A 24 -2.43 -7.17 -3.06
N HIS A 25 -3.35 -6.23 -3.21
CA HIS A 25 -4.75 -6.44 -3.46
C HIS A 25 -5.08 -5.80 -4.81
N TYR A 26 -5.62 -6.60 -5.73
CA TYR A 26 -6.15 -6.10 -6.99
C TYR A 26 -7.47 -6.79 -7.28
N ASP A 27 -8.55 -6.02 -7.29
CA ASP A 27 -9.91 -6.50 -7.38
C ASP A 27 -10.67 -5.66 -8.41
N LYS A 28 -11.23 -6.32 -9.43
CA LYS A 28 -12.03 -5.70 -10.48
C LYS A 28 -13.48 -5.59 -10.02
N TYR A 29 -13.74 -4.80 -8.98
CA TYR A 29 -15.09 -4.71 -8.44
C TYR A 29 -16.08 -4.16 -9.49
N PRO A 30 -17.34 -4.65 -9.47
CA PRO A 30 -18.39 -4.20 -10.36
C PRO A 30 -18.92 -2.81 -9.97
N GLU A 31 -20.01 -2.40 -10.61
CA GLU A 31 -20.79 -1.23 -10.18
C GLU A 31 -21.26 -1.38 -8.72
N GLY A 32 -21.33 -0.24 -8.03
CA GLY A 32 -21.91 -0.12 -6.70
C GLY A 32 -23.43 -0.16 -6.71
N ASN A 33 -24.01 -0.52 -5.56
CA ASN A 33 -25.45 -0.62 -5.34
C ASN A 33 -26.07 0.64 -4.69
N GLY A 34 -25.34 1.76 -4.68
CA GLY A 34 -25.73 3.00 -3.99
C GLY A 34 -25.58 2.99 -2.47
N LYS A 35 -25.08 1.88 -1.89
CA LYS A 35 -24.76 1.71 -0.46
C LYS A 35 -23.31 1.26 -0.25
N PHE A 36 -22.43 1.61 -1.19
CA PHE A 36 -21.00 1.25 -1.22
C PHE A 36 -20.68 -0.24 -1.36
N GLY A 37 -21.68 -1.11 -1.45
CA GLY A 37 -21.50 -2.54 -1.75
C GLY A 37 -21.67 -2.84 -3.25
N PRO A 38 -21.36 -4.07 -3.68
CA PRO A 38 -21.53 -4.46 -5.08
C PRO A 38 -23.00 -4.56 -5.47
N LYS A 39 -23.30 -4.13 -6.70
CA LYS A 39 -24.59 -4.37 -7.37
C LYS A 39 -24.69 -5.80 -7.90
N ALA A 40 -23.56 -6.40 -8.24
CA ALA A 40 -23.49 -7.81 -8.65
C ALA A 40 -23.90 -8.75 -7.50
N SER A 41 -24.32 -9.97 -7.87
CA SER A 41 -24.67 -11.00 -6.89
C SER A 41 -23.47 -11.40 -6.03
N LEU A 42 -23.69 -11.58 -4.73
CA LEU A 42 -22.70 -12.15 -3.80
C LEU A 42 -22.69 -13.69 -3.79
N ASN A 43 -23.50 -14.35 -4.64
CA ASN A 43 -23.52 -15.80 -4.71
C ASN A 43 -22.15 -16.35 -5.12
N GLY A 44 -21.61 -17.27 -4.33
CA GLY A 44 -20.27 -17.84 -4.52
C GLY A 44 -19.16 -17.17 -3.71
N HIS A 45 -19.41 -15.99 -3.13
CA HIS A 45 -18.46 -15.35 -2.21
C HIS A 45 -18.58 -15.93 -0.79
N GLN A 46 -17.43 -16.19 -0.16
CA GLN A 46 -17.39 -16.62 1.25
C GLN A 46 -17.41 -15.41 2.19
N LEU A 47 -18.58 -14.79 2.39
CA LEU A 47 -18.71 -13.53 3.15
C LEU A 47 -18.06 -13.61 4.54
N GLY A 48 -17.23 -12.61 4.87
CA GLY A 48 -16.43 -12.58 6.09
C GLY A 48 -15.09 -13.31 6.03
N ASN A 49 -14.81 -14.08 4.97
CA ASN A 49 -13.53 -14.77 4.76
C ASN A 49 -13.26 -15.06 3.27
N ASP A 50 -13.56 -14.12 2.39
CA ASP A 50 -13.45 -14.30 0.95
C ASP A 50 -12.06 -13.89 0.45
N PHE A 51 -11.16 -14.86 0.34
CA PHE A 51 -9.78 -14.67 -0.11
C PHE A 51 -9.43 -15.51 -1.34
N ASN A 52 -10.42 -15.87 -2.16
CA ASN A 52 -10.19 -16.70 -3.33
C ASN A 52 -9.22 -16.01 -4.31
N PRO A 53 -7.99 -16.53 -4.53
CA PRO A 53 -6.99 -15.89 -5.38
C PRO A 53 -7.36 -15.91 -6.88
N ASP A 54 -8.28 -16.80 -7.27
CA ASP A 54 -8.71 -16.96 -8.66
C ASP A 54 -9.95 -16.11 -9.01
N ALA A 55 -10.53 -15.41 -8.04
CA ALA A 55 -11.67 -14.52 -8.25
C ALA A 55 -11.24 -13.17 -8.85
N ASP A 56 -12.05 -12.62 -9.75
CA ASP A 56 -11.83 -11.27 -10.30
C ASP A 56 -11.92 -10.18 -9.23
N TRP A 57 -12.74 -10.40 -8.18
CA TRP A 57 -12.86 -9.53 -7.02
C TRP A 57 -13.29 -10.34 -5.79
N ARG A 58 -12.95 -9.84 -4.60
CA ARG A 58 -13.15 -10.53 -3.32
C ARG A 58 -13.86 -9.63 -2.32
N MET A 59 -14.68 -10.20 -1.44
CA MET A 59 -15.27 -9.47 -0.31
C MET A 59 -14.32 -9.32 0.88
N TYR A 60 -13.21 -10.08 0.92
CA TYR A 60 -12.32 -10.18 2.07
C TYR A 60 -13.10 -10.54 3.34
N HIS A 61 -12.98 -9.72 4.39
CA HIS A 61 -13.75 -9.88 5.63
C HIS A 61 -15.08 -9.11 5.59
N GLY A 62 -15.39 -8.45 4.48
CA GLY A 62 -16.64 -7.76 4.24
C GLY A 62 -17.85 -8.68 4.10
N LYS A 63 -19.03 -8.14 4.41
CA LYS A 63 -20.33 -8.81 4.23
C LYS A 63 -21.26 -8.01 3.31
N GLU A 64 -21.24 -6.69 3.43
CA GLU A 64 -22.02 -5.77 2.60
C GLU A 64 -21.11 -4.91 1.73
N ILE A 65 -20.07 -4.36 2.35
CA ILE A 65 -18.99 -3.61 1.70
C ILE A 65 -17.73 -4.48 1.78
N PRO A 66 -16.96 -4.65 0.69
CA PRO A 66 -15.69 -5.36 0.74
C PRO A 66 -14.68 -4.71 1.68
N GLY A 67 -13.72 -5.49 2.18
CA GLY A 67 -12.58 -4.96 2.94
C GLY A 67 -12.36 -5.63 4.29
N PHE A 68 -11.73 -4.90 5.19
CA PHE A 68 -11.25 -5.35 6.48
C PHE A 68 -11.97 -4.59 7.60
N PRO A 69 -13.04 -5.15 8.19
CA PRO A 69 -13.73 -4.54 9.32
C PRO A 69 -12.81 -4.49 10.56
N PHE A 70 -13.34 -3.99 11.68
CA PHE A 70 -12.52 -3.70 12.88
C PHE A 70 -11.59 -4.85 13.31
N HIS A 71 -10.28 -4.56 13.30
CA HIS A 71 -9.23 -5.48 13.71
C HIS A 71 -8.07 -4.72 14.40
N PRO A 72 -7.34 -5.36 15.33
CA PRO A 72 -6.31 -4.69 16.12
C PRO A 72 -4.92 -4.78 15.49
N HIS A 73 -4.09 -3.76 15.72
CA HIS A 73 -2.64 -3.77 15.45
C HIS A 73 -1.87 -3.20 16.64
N ARG A 74 -0.59 -3.59 16.78
CA ARG A 74 0.32 -3.07 17.82
C ARG A 74 1.79 -3.26 17.44
N GLY A 75 2.61 -2.25 17.70
CA GLY A 75 4.08 -2.36 17.68
C GLY A 75 4.76 -2.26 16.30
N PHE A 76 4.02 -1.87 15.27
CA PHE A 76 4.52 -1.65 13.90
C PHE A 76 3.75 -0.52 13.20
N GLU A 77 4.22 -0.12 12.03
CA GLU A 77 3.55 0.85 11.16
C GLU A 77 3.02 0.16 9.90
N ILE A 78 1.94 0.69 9.35
CA ILE A 78 1.26 0.24 8.14
C ILE A 78 1.35 1.37 7.12
N ILE A 79 1.85 1.04 5.94
CA ILE A 79 1.86 1.90 4.77
C ILE A 79 0.81 1.31 3.82
N THR A 80 -0.30 2.02 3.63
CA THR A 80 -1.34 1.63 2.68
C THR A 80 -1.27 2.54 1.47
N ILE A 81 -0.98 1.99 0.30
CA ILE A 81 -0.94 2.71 -0.99
C ILE A 81 -2.21 2.34 -1.74
N ALA A 82 -3.15 3.27 -1.88
CA ALA A 82 -4.38 3.07 -2.65
C ALA A 82 -4.16 3.62 -4.07
N ASP A 83 -3.53 2.82 -4.92
CA ASP A 83 -3.07 3.21 -6.27
C ASP A 83 -4.25 3.43 -7.24
N GLU A 84 -5.31 2.63 -7.11
CA GLU A 84 -6.53 2.73 -7.91
C GLU A 84 -7.74 2.45 -7.01
N GLY A 85 -8.84 3.19 -7.20
CA GLY A 85 -10.03 3.04 -6.38
C GLY A 85 -9.89 3.71 -5.02
N TYR A 86 -10.78 3.35 -4.10
CA TYR A 86 -10.92 4.02 -2.81
C TYR A 86 -10.91 3.05 -1.63
N ALA A 87 -10.36 3.53 -0.52
CA ALA A 87 -10.43 2.90 0.80
C ALA A 87 -10.97 3.90 1.83
N ASP A 88 -11.82 3.41 2.72
CA ASP A 88 -12.31 4.11 3.91
C ASP A 88 -11.60 3.57 5.15
N HIS A 89 -10.97 4.46 5.91
CA HIS A 89 -10.36 4.15 7.20
C HIS A 89 -11.18 4.73 8.35
N PHE A 90 -11.28 3.98 9.45
CA PHE A 90 -11.80 4.45 10.74
C PHE A 90 -11.03 3.79 11.88
N ASP A 91 -10.66 4.53 12.92
CA ASP A 91 -9.96 3.97 14.07
C ASP A 91 -10.49 4.42 15.44
N SER A 92 -10.03 3.70 16.49
CA SER A 92 -10.35 3.94 17.89
C SER A 92 -9.81 5.25 18.46
N LYS A 93 -8.94 5.97 17.75
CA LYS A 93 -8.47 7.31 18.11
C LYS A 93 -9.31 8.41 17.46
N GLY A 94 -10.31 8.02 16.66
CA GLY A 94 -11.24 8.93 15.99
C GLY A 94 -10.75 9.40 14.62
N SER A 95 -9.61 8.92 14.12
CA SER A 95 -9.20 9.21 12.75
C SER A 95 -10.15 8.49 11.80
N LYS A 96 -10.54 9.20 10.75
CA LYS A 96 -11.37 8.66 9.68
C LYS A 96 -11.09 9.38 8.37
N GLY A 97 -11.22 8.68 7.26
CA GLY A 97 -11.04 9.29 5.95
C GLY A 97 -11.29 8.31 4.81
N ARG A 98 -11.74 8.85 3.69
CA ARG A 98 -11.72 8.17 2.40
C ARG A 98 -10.48 8.66 1.64
N TYR A 99 -9.70 7.75 1.09
CA TYR A 99 -8.52 8.05 0.29
C TYR A 99 -8.40 7.07 -0.86
N GLY A 100 -7.71 7.46 -1.93
CA GLY A 100 -7.68 6.68 -3.16
C GLY A 100 -6.85 7.33 -4.26
N GLU A 101 -6.91 6.77 -5.47
CA GLU A 101 -6.36 7.39 -6.68
C GLU A 101 -4.90 7.87 -6.52
N GLY A 102 -4.09 7.02 -5.88
CA GLY A 102 -2.67 7.26 -5.60
C GLY A 102 -2.37 7.80 -4.21
N ASP A 103 -3.35 8.04 -3.34
CA ASP A 103 -3.09 8.44 -1.97
C ASP A 103 -2.35 7.37 -1.17
N VAL A 104 -1.60 7.80 -0.15
CA VAL A 104 -0.92 6.90 0.78
C VAL A 104 -1.27 7.24 2.22
N GLN A 105 -1.67 6.22 2.97
CA GLN A 105 -1.83 6.28 4.41
C GLN A 105 -0.58 5.75 5.11
N LEU A 106 -0.03 6.53 6.03
CA LEU A 106 0.94 6.08 7.02
C LEU A 106 0.25 5.99 8.38
N MET A 107 0.18 4.80 8.96
CA MET A 107 -0.37 4.59 10.28
C MET A 107 0.65 3.89 11.18
N SER A 108 1.02 4.49 12.31
CA SER A 108 1.76 3.80 13.37
C SER A 108 0.76 3.24 14.37
N ALA A 109 0.78 1.92 14.58
CA ALA A 109 -0.10 1.27 15.55
C ALA A 109 0.40 1.48 16.99
N GLY A 110 1.71 1.72 17.19
CA GLY A 110 2.30 2.01 18.49
C GLY A 110 1.83 1.06 19.60
N SER A 111 1.37 1.62 20.73
CA SER A 111 0.85 0.90 21.89
C SER A 111 -0.43 0.08 21.62
N GLY A 112 -1.13 0.36 20.53
CA GLY A 112 -2.28 -0.40 20.06
C GLY A 112 -3.36 0.48 19.42
N VAL A 113 -3.92 0.03 18.30
CA VAL A 113 -5.07 0.68 17.63
C VAL A 113 -6.05 -0.38 17.15
N LEU A 114 -7.35 -0.13 17.32
CA LEU A 114 -8.41 -0.88 16.65
C LEU A 114 -8.88 -0.05 15.46
N HIS A 115 -8.87 -0.61 14.26
CA HIS A 115 -9.23 0.11 13.05
C HIS A 115 -9.94 -0.76 12.02
N GLY A 116 -10.61 -0.14 11.05
CA GLY A 116 -11.22 -0.82 9.90
C GLY A 116 -10.85 -0.09 8.61
N GLU A 117 -10.66 -0.88 7.55
CA GLU A 117 -10.29 -0.45 6.20
C GLU A 117 -11.30 -1.06 5.21
N MET A 118 -12.32 -0.30 4.81
CA MET A 118 -13.38 -0.78 3.91
C MET A 118 -13.16 -0.26 2.49
N PHE A 119 -13.63 -0.98 1.46
CA PHE A 119 -13.42 -0.63 0.06
C PHE A 119 -14.77 -0.23 -0.58
N PRO A 120 -15.15 1.06 -0.52
CA PRO A 120 -16.45 1.49 -0.98
C PRO A 120 -16.55 1.49 -2.51
N LEU A 121 -17.60 0.87 -3.05
CA LEU A 121 -17.95 0.93 -4.47
C LEU A 121 -18.81 2.17 -4.71
N ILE A 122 -18.18 3.27 -5.12
CA ILE A 122 -18.79 4.61 -5.18
C ILE A 122 -19.49 4.91 -6.51
N HIS A 123 -19.17 4.17 -7.56
CA HIS A 123 -19.74 4.36 -8.90
C HIS A 123 -20.83 3.34 -9.17
N GLU A 124 -22.05 3.80 -9.46
CA GLU A 124 -23.21 2.94 -9.74
C GLU A 124 -23.40 2.65 -11.24
N ASP A 125 -22.70 3.39 -12.08
CA ASP A 125 -22.81 3.42 -13.55
C ASP A 125 -21.58 2.83 -14.26
N LYS A 126 -20.51 2.53 -13.52
CA LYS A 126 -19.27 1.93 -14.01
C LYS A 126 -18.55 1.10 -12.94
N PRO A 127 -17.62 0.21 -13.33
CA PRO A 127 -16.80 -0.57 -12.39
C PRO A 127 -16.00 0.28 -11.38
N ASN A 128 -15.64 -0.33 -10.26
CA ASN A 128 -14.90 0.29 -9.14
C ASN A 128 -13.60 -0.48 -8.83
N PRO A 129 -12.65 -0.59 -9.78
CA PRO A 129 -11.43 -1.34 -9.53
C PRO A 129 -10.69 -0.83 -8.29
N LEU A 130 -10.08 -1.74 -7.54
CA LEU A 130 -9.24 -1.41 -6.40
C LEU A 130 -7.86 -2.01 -6.62
N ARG A 131 -6.83 -1.19 -6.52
CA ARG A 131 -5.43 -1.61 -6.48
C ARG A 131 -4.77 -1.03 -5.24
N LEU A 132 -4.41 -1.90 -4.31
CA LEU A 132 -3.98 -1.50 -2.98
C LEU A 132 -2.80 -2.33 -2.50
N PHE A 133 -1.81 -1.66 -1.92
CA PHE A 133 -0.67 -2.29 -1.27
C PHE A 133 -0.71 -2.01 0.22
N GLN A 134 -0.50 -3.03 1.05
CA GLN A 134 -0.22 -2.85 2.47
C GLN A 134 1.18 -3.36 2.78
N ILE A 135 2.00 -2.49 3.35
CA ILE A 135 3.38 -2.79 3.75
C ILE A 135 3.51 -2.49 5.24
N TRP A 136 3.82 -3.51 6.03
CA TRP A 136 4.03 -3.38 7.46
C TRP A 136 5.52 -3.30 7.76
N ILE A 137 5.92 -2.25 8.48
CA ILE A 137 7.28 -2.04 8.92
C ILE A 137 7.33 -2.10 10.45
N ASN A 138 8.21 -2.95 10.97
CA ASN A 138 8.38 -3.11 12.40
C ASN A 138 8.81 -1.78 13.03
N LEU A 139 8.28 -1.38 14.20
CA LEU A 139 8.84 -0.21 14.91
C LEU A 139 10.14 -0.58 15.63
N PRO A 140 11.08 0.38 15.79
CA PRO A 140 12.18 0.25 16.74
C PRO A 140 11.66 -0.19 18.13
N ALA A 141 12.44 -0.99 18.86
CA ALA A 141 12.01 -1.53 20.15
C ALA A 141 11.55 -0.43 21.14
N ALA A 142 12.30 0.68 21.21
CA ALA A 142 11.97 1.84 22.05
C ALA A 142 10.67 2.57 21.62
N SER A 143 10.24 2.40 20.38
CA SER A 143 9.09 3.09 19.79
C SER A 143 7.82 2.25 19.77
N LYS A 144 7.86 0.97 20.17
CA LYS A 144 6.70 0.06 20.08
C LYS A 144 5.50 0.45 20.95
N MET A 145 5.69 1.34 21.92
CA MET A 145 4.68 1.74 22.90
C MET A 145 4.31 3.22 22.80
N THR A 146 4.68 3.90 21.71
CA THR A 146 4.24 5.27 21.46
C THR A 146 2.74 5.32 21.18
N GLU A 147 2.13 6.49 21.34
CA GLU A 147 0.73 6.67 20.93
C GLU A 147 0.55 6.35 19.44
N PRO A 148 -0.57 5.73 19.03
CA PRO A 148 -0.89 5.53 17.62
C PRO A 148 -0.89 6.86 16.85
N GLN A 149 -0.41 6.83 15.61
CA GLN A 149 -0.31 8.00 14.76
C GLN A 149 -0.87 7.71 13.39
N TYR A 150 -1.42 8.75 12.75
CA TYR A 150 -2.00 8.68 11.42
C TYR A 150 -1.53 9.87 10.61
N LYS A 151 -1.16 9.63 9.35
CA LYS A 151 -0.78 10.68 8.40
C LYS A 151 -1.21 10.28 6.99
N MET A 152 -1.99 11.15 6.35
CA MET A 152 -2.25 11.05 4.91
C MET A 152 -1.18 11.77 4.11
N LEU A 153 -0.77 11.12 3.03
CA LEU A 153 0.01 11.68 1.94
C LEU A 153 -0.90 11.72 0.71
N TRP A 154 -1.45 12.89 0.41
CA TRP A 154 -2.31 13.10 -0.75
C TRP A 154 -1.51 12.99 -2.04
N HIS A 155 -2.04 12.31 -3.05
CA HIS A 155 -1.34 11.99 -4.29
C HIS A 155 -0.63 13.21 -4.90
N GLU A 156 -1.32 14.35 -4.97
CA GLU A 156 -0.82 15.59 -5.58
C GLU A 156 0.30 16.26 -4.77
N LYS A 157 0.55 15.81 -3.54
CA LYS A 157 1.63 16.28 -2.67
C LYS A 157 2.81 15.33 -2.62
N ILE A 158 2.64 14.05 -2.98
CA ILE A 158 3.72 13.08 -2.95
C ILE A 158 4.76 13.47 -4.02
N PRO A 159 6.04 13.72 -3.65
CA PRO A 159 7.07 14.10 -4.60
C PRO A 159 7.31 13.01 -5.64
N VAL A 160 7.52 13.44 -6.89
CA VAL A 160 7.90 12.55 -7.99
C VAL A 160 9.30 12.89 -8.44
N ALA A 161 10.19 11.90 -8.38
CA ALA A 161 11.53 12.00 -8.95
C ALA A 161 11.46 11.64 -10.44
N GLN A 162 11.60 12.65 -11.29
CA GLN A 162 11.76 12.46 -12.74
C GLN A 162 13.24 12.18 -13.01
N VAL A 163 13.58 10.94 -13.32
CA VAL A 163 14.98 10.53 -13.56
C VAL A 163 15.41 10.86 -14.98
N SER A 164 14.53 10.57 -15.93
CA SER A 164 14.66 10.87 -17.35
C SER A 164 13.27 10.81 -17.99
N GLU A 165 13.15 11.15 -19.28
CA GLU A 165 11.89 11.01 -20.00
C GLU A 165 11.37 9.57 -19.91
N GLY A 166 10.14 9.41 -19.41
CA GLY A 166 9.52 8.10 -19.23
C GLY A 166 10.02 7.29 -18.02
N VAL A 167 10.79 7.88 -17.10
CA VAL A 167 11.23 7.21 -15.86
C VAL A 167 10.87 8.07 -14.65
N ASN A 168 9.81 7.68 -13.94
CA ASN A 168 9.27 8.42 -12.81
C ASN A 168 9.24 7.56 -11.55
N LEU A 169 9.63 8.13 -10.41
CA LEU A 169 9.50 7.48 -9.11
C LEU A 169 8.64 8.34 -8.19
N LYS A 170 7.49 7.81 -7.76
CA LYS A 170 6.66 8.44 -6.72
C LYS A 170 7.26 8.11 -5.36
N VAL A 171 7.85 9.10 -4.70
CA VAL A 171 8.69 8.93 -3.52
C VAL A 171 7.85 8.98 -2.24
N ILE A 172 7.44 7.80 -1.76
CA ILE A 172 6.57 7.65 -0.59
C ILE A 172 7.36 7.79 0.71
N LEU A 173 8.51 7.11 0.81
CA LEU A 173 9.47 7.23 1.90
C LEU A 173 10.90 7.23 1.35
N GLY A 174 11.77 8.00 2.00
CA GLY A 174 13.20 8.03 1.71
C GLY A 174 13.57 9.07 0.64
N GLU A 175 14.63 8.78 -0.12
CA GLU A 175 15.14 9.69 -1.15
C GLU A 175 15.52 8.89 -2.41
N TYR A 176 15.02 9.34 -3.56
CA TYR A 176 15.33 8.77 -4.86
C TYR A 176 15.71 9.89 -5.82
N ASN A 177 16.84 9.72 -6.52
CA ASN A 177 17.35 10.70 -7.48
C ASN A 177 17.42 12.14 -6.93
N GLY A 178 17.83 12.30 -5.67
CA GLY A 178 17.92 13.61 -4.98
C GLY A 178 16.57 14.19 -4.52
N VAL A 179 15.44 13.55 -4.83
CA VAL A 179 14.11 13.95 -4.38
C VAL A 179 13.74 13.21 -3.11
N LYS A 180 13.45 13.97 -2.05
CA LYS A 180 13.08 13.45 -0.73
C LYS A 180 11.57 13.28 -0.61
N SER A 181 11.13 12.27 0.13
CA SER A 181 9.72 12.09 0.49
C SER A 181 9.22 13.23 1.37
N ILE A 182 7.90 13.31 1.54
CA ILE A 182 7.31 14.02 2.68
C ILE A 182 7.84 13.40 3.98
N GLU A 183 7.93 14.20 5.03
CA GLU A 183 8.42 13.79 6.35
C GLU A 183 7.75 12.49 6.85
N PRO A 184 8.49 11.46 7.30
CA PRO A 184 7.93 10.23 7.85
C PRO A 184 7.19 10.46 9.19
N LEU A 185 6.58 9.40 9.72
CA LEU A 185 6.07 9.42 11.08
C LEU A 185 7.24 9.56 12.09
N PRO A 186 7.06 10.32 13.20
CA PRO A 186 8.14 10.66 14.13
C PRO A 186 8.92 9.49 14.73
N TYR A 187 8.32 8.31 14.85
CA TYR A 187 8.92 7.15 15.49
C TYR A 187 9.27 6.01 14.52
N SER A 188 9.10 6.25 13.23
CA SER A 188 9.43 5.32 12.15
C SER A 188 10.93 5.07 12.06
N TRP A 189 11.33 3.89 11.56
CA TRP A 189 12.71 3.69 11.10
C TRP A 189 13.10 4.69 10.02
N ALA A 190 12.15 5.15 9.19
CA ALA A 190 12.40 6.13 8.14
C ALA A 190 12.75 7.52 8.67
N LYS A 191 12.48 7.81 9.96
CA LYS A 191 12.80 9.12 10.56
C LYS A 191 14.30 9.38 10.64
N ASN A 192 15.11 8.34 10.87
CA ASN A 192 16.56 8.48 10.86
C ASN A 192 17.08 8.17 9.43
N PRO A 193 17.66 9.16 8.72
CA PRO A 193 18.11 8.99 7.34
C PRO A 193 19.22 7.93 7.16
N ASP A 194 19.98 7.63 8.23
CA ASP A 194 21.05 6.62 8.20
C ASP A 194 20.50 5.19 8.06
N ASN A 195 19.21 4.98 8.33
CA ASN A 195 18.57 3.68 8.13
C ASN A 195 18.21 3.40 6.67
N HIS A 196 18.22 4.43 5.81
CA HIS A 196 17.92 4.34 4.38
C HIS A 196 16.60 3.60 4.05
N VAL A 197 15.57 3.72 4.91
CA VAL A 197 14.26 3.14 4.63
C VAL A 197 13.64 3.86 3.44
N GLY A 198 13.26 3.08 2.42
CA GLY A 198 12.70 3.59 1.18
C GLY A 198 11.44 2.85 0.77
N VAL A 199 10.48 3.59 0.22
CA VAL A 199 9.30 3.05 -0.46
C VAL A 199 9.00 3.98 -1.63
N ALA A 200 8.89 3.44 -2.84
CA ALA A 200 8.51 4.20 -4.02
C ALA A 200 7.71 3.31 -4.98
N LEU A 201 6.81 3.94 -5.74
CA LEU A 201 6.28 3.35 -6.97
C LEU A 201 7.15 3.81 -8.13
N ILE A 202 7.48 2.90 -9.04
CA ILE A 202 8.34 3.16 -10.19
C ILE A 202 7.51 2.95 -11.44
N ASP A 203 7.42 3.99 -12.26
CA ASP A 203 6.81 3.97 -13.58
C ASP A 203 7.90 4.08 -14.65
N LEU A 204 7.91 3.11 -15.56
CA LEU A 204 8.88 2.99 -16.64
C LEU A 204 8.13 2.88 -17.97
N ALA A 205 8.34 3.87 -18.84
CA ALA A 205 7.87 3.81 -20.22
C ALA A 205 8.60 2.70 -21.00
N PRO A 206 8.00 2.18 -22.09
CA PRO A 206 8.63 1.15 -22.91
C PRO A 206 10.04 1.55 -23.37
N ASN A 207 10.97 0.59 -23.34
CA ASN A 207 12.36 0.76 -23.74
C ASN A 207 13.18 1.75 -22.88
N THR A 208 12.73 2.06 -21.66
CA THR A 208 13.52 2.81 -20.68
C THR A 208 14.18 1.89 -19.65
N SER A 209 15.14 2.42 -18.90
CA SER A 209 15.83 1.70 -17.84
C SER A 209 16.09 2.61 -16.65
N TYR A 210 16.06 2.04 -15.44
CA TYR A 210 16.40 2.75 -14.22
C TYR A 210 17.41 1.95 -13.39
N THR A 211 18.49 2.61 -12.97
CA THR A 211 19.48 2.03 -12.07
C THR A 211 19.25 2.54 -10.66
N LEU A 212 18.93 1.62 -9.73
CA LEU A 212 18.81 1.94 -8.31
C LEU A 212 20.17 1.81 -7.61
N GLU A 213 20.73 2.94 -7.21
CA GLU A 213 22.09 3.02 -6.66
C GLU A 213 22.31 2.25 -5.34
N ALA A 214 23.54 1.76 -5.17
CA ALA A 214 24.04 1.18 -3.94
C ALA A 214 24.19 2.24 -2.84
N LYS A 215 23.49 2.07 -1.70
CA LYS A 215 23.65 2.95 -0.52
C LYS A 215 24.47 2.32 0.59
N SER A 216 24.25 1.03 0.88
CA SER A 216 24.99 0.28 1.89
C SER A 216 25.11 -1.20 1.49
N SER A 217 26.18 -1.85 1.94
CA SER A 217 26.41 -3.30 1.74
C SER A 217 25.42 -4.17 2.52
N THR A 218 24.79 -3.64 3.57
CA THR A 218 23.80 -4.35 4.40
C THR A 218 22.36 -4.10 3.96
N MET A 219 22.13 -3.18 3.00
CA MET A 219 20.80 -2.79 2.57
C MET A 219 20.11 -3.90 1.77
N ARG A 220 18.90 -4.26 2.19
CA ARG A 220 18.02 -5.17 1.44
C ARG A 220 17.08 -4.35 0.56
N ARG A 221 16.78 -4.87 -0.64
CA ARG A 221 15.85 -4.26 -1.58
C ARG A 221 14.87 -5.31 -2.07
N PHE A 222 13.63 -4.91 -2.23
CA PHE A 222 12.56 -5.73 -2.78
C PHE A 222 11.92 -4.94 -3.92
N LEU A 223 11.85 -5.55 -5.10
CA LEU A 223 11.24 -4.94 -6.27
C LEU A 223 10.11 -5.86 -6.74
N PHE A 224 8.93 -5.28 -6.92
CA PHE A 224 7.72 -6.00 -7.28
C PHE A 224 7.17 -5.43 -8.58
N PHE A 225 6.96 -6.30 -9.55
CA PHE A 225 6.27 -5.96 -10.78
C PHE A 225 4.78 -6.25 -10.59
N TYR A 226 3.90 -5.27 -10.80
CA TYR A 226 2.47 -5.44 -10.55
C TYR A 226 1.60 -5.07 -11.74
N ASP A 227 2.07 -4.17 -12.61
CA ASP A 227 1.37 -3.73 -13.82
C ASP A 227 2.33 -3.63 -15.00
N GLY A 228 1.83 -3.94 -16.21
CA GLY A 228 2.61 -4.03 -17.45
C GLY A 228 2.61 -5.42 -18.12
N THR A 229 3.17 -5.48 -19.33
CA THR A 229 3.11 -6.67 -20.21
C THR A 229 4.37 -7.54 -20.18
N THR A 230 5.53 -6.98 -19.85
CA THR A 230 6.81 -7.70 -19.80
C THR A 230 7.59 -7.32 -18.56
N THR A 231 8.26 -8.31 -17.97
CA THR A 231 9.07 -8.16 -16.76
C THR A 231 10.27 -7.25 -16.99
N VAL A 232 10.48 -6.35 -16.03
CA VAL A 232 11.72 -5.58 -15.85
C VAL A 232 12.89 -6.59 -15.73
N GLN A 233 14.03 -6.31 -16.36
CA GLN A 233 15.28 -7.08 -16.24
C GLN A 233 16.30 -6.33 -15.38
#